data_AF-A0A4U7F2T4-F1
#
_entry.id   AF-A0A4U7F2T4-F1
#
_cell.length_a   1.000
_cell.length_b   1.000
_cell.length_c   1.000
_cell.angle_alpha   90.00
_cell.angle_beta   90.00
_cell.angle_gamma   90.00
#
_symmetry.space_group_name_H-M   'P 1'
#
loop_
_entity.id
_entity.type
_entity.pdbx_description
1 polymer ?
#
loop_
_entity_poly.entity_id
_entity_poly.type
_entity_poly.pdbx_seq_one_letter_code
_entity_poly.pdbx_strand_id
1 'polypeptide(L)'
;MTDDSDAPDAHDDPVTRGGRLDADVRRAAAAAADGDLVVYPTETVYGLGGDALDPDAVGRVFELKGRDRGNPLSLGVASVDAALRYTRPTELAVDFARAFLPGPVTVVVERDDAVAAGCERVR
;
A
#
# COMPACT_ATOMS: atom_id res chain seq x y z
N MET A 1 23.52 -34.10 -35.12
CA MET A 1 24.88 -34.26 -34.55
C MET A 1 25.48 -32.88 -34.52
N THR A 2 25.39 -32.07 -33.48
CA THR A 2 25.14 -32.12 -32.01
C THR A 2 24.64 -30.70 -31.66
N ASP A 3 23.91 -30.37 -30.60
CA ASP A 3 23.46 -31.04 -29.39
C ASP A 3 22.19 -30.30 -28.94
N ASP A 4 21.39 -31.03 -28.18
CA ASP A 4 20.17 -30.63 -27.50
C ASP A 4 20.51 -29.70 -26.32
N SER A 5 19.57 -28.82 -25.99
CA SER A 5 19.15 -28.52 -24.62
C SER A 5 20.19 -28.54 -23.49
N ASP A 6 20.56 -27.35 -23.01
CA ASP A 6 20.57 -27.02 -21.56
C ASP A 6 20.97 -25.55 -21.38
N ALA A 7 20.03 -24.64 -21.65
CA ALA A 7 20.02 -23.42 -20.86
C ALA A 7 19.68 -23.87 -19.44
N PRO A 8 20.46 -23.50 -18.40
CA PRO A 8 20.18 -23.98 -17.06
C PRO A 8 18.76 -23.56 -16.72
N ASP A 9 17.91 -24.57 -16.53
CA ASP A 9 16.61 -24.40 -15.90
C ASP A 9 16.92 -23.74 -14.56
N ALA A 10 16.71 -22.43 -14.49
CA ALA A 10 16.94 -21.64 -13.31
C ALA A 10 15.83 -22.04 -12.33
N HIS A 11 16.00 -23.20 -11.71
CA HIS A 11 15.29 -23.59 -10.53
C HIS A 11 15.53 -22.45 -9.53
N ASP A 12 14.48 -21.64 -9.36
CA ASP A 12 14.41 -20.48 -8.49
C ASP A 12 14.53 -20.95 -7.04
N ASP A 13 15.76 -21.16 -6.59
CA ASP A 13 16.04 -21.63 -5.24
C ASP A 13 15.51 -20.61 -4.22
N PRO A 14 14.85 -21.07 -3.14
CA PRO A 14 14.10 -20.21 -2.23
C PRO A 14 14.96 -19.13 -1.53
N VAL A 15 16.26 -19.36 -1.38
CA VAL A 15 17.21 -18.39 -0.81
C VAL A 15 17.45 -17.22 -1.76
N THR A 16 17.58 -17.48 -3.07
CA THR A 16 17.74 -16.46 -4.12
C THR A 16 16.44 -15.69 -4.32
N ARG A 17 15.30 -16.37 -4.24
CA ARG A 17 13.96 -15.76 -4.32
C ARG A 17 13.70 -14.77 -3.18
N GLY A 18 14.07 -15.13 -1.95
CA GLY A 18 13.93 -14.25 -0.77
C GLY A 18 14.77 -12.98 -0.88
N GLY A 19 16.06 -13.12 -1.24
CA GLY A 19 16.96 -11.96 -1.39
C GLY A 19 16.56 -11.01 -2.52
N ARG A 20 15.99 -11.53 -3.61
CA ARG A 20 15.46 -10.71 -4.71
C ARG A 20 14.17 -9.98 -4.30
N LEU A 21 13.26 -10.65 -3.59
CA LEU A 21 12.03 -10.03 -3.08
C LEU A 21 12.33 -8.85 -2.15
N ASP A 22 13.30 -8.99 -1.24
CA ASP A 22 13.69 -7.90 -0.33
C ASP A 22 14.30 -6.71 -1.08
N ALA A 23 15.00 -6.95 -2.20
CA ALA A 23 15.51 -5.89 -3.06
C ALA A 23 14.37 -5.17 -3.81
N ASP A 24 13.40 -5.92 -4.32
CA ASP A 24 12.25 -5.38 -5.04
C ASP A 24 11.33 -4.56 -4.11
N VAL A 25 11.09 -5.04 -2.89
CA VAL A 25 10.33 -4.30 -1.86
C VAL A 25 11.03 -2.99 -1.49
N ARG A 26 12.36 -3.00 -1.33
CA ARG A 26 13.13 -1.77 -1.05
C ARG A 26 13.07 -0.78 -2.22
N ARG A 27 13.18 -1.26 -3.46
CA ARG A 27 13.02 -0.40 -4.64
C ARG A 27 11.63 0.21 -4.70
N ALA A 28 10.59 -0.58 -4.43
CA ALA A 28 9.21 -0.10 -4.40
C ALA A 28 9.00 0.95 -3.29
N ALA A 29 9.54 0.73 -2.09
CA ALA A 29 9.47 1.70 -1.00
C ALA A 29 10.19 3.02 -1.34
N ALA A 30 11.35 2.96 -2.00
CA ALA A 30 12.06 4.15 -2.46
C ALA A 30 11.26 4.92 -3.52
N ALA A 31 10.72 4.21 -4.53
CA ALA A 31 9.87 4.82 -5.55
C ALA A 31 8.65 5.52 -4.93
N ALA A 32 7.97 4.86 -4.00
CA ALA A 32 6.83 5.46 -3.29
C ALA A 32 7.23 6.72 -2.50
N ALA A 33 8.39 6.71 -1.85
CA ALA A 33 8.92 7.88 -1.12
C ALA A 33 9.33 9.03 -2.05
N ASP A 34 9.74 8.73 -3.28
CA ASP A 34 10.02 9.71 -4.33
C ASP A 34 8.74 10.21 -5.04
N GLY A 35 7.57 9.76 -4.60
CA GLY A 35 6.24 10.12 -5.12
C GLY A 35 5.72 9.19 -6.21
N ASP A 36 6.49 8.20 -6.69
CA ASP A 36 6.00 7.28 -7.71
C ASP A 36 4.89 6.36 -7.19
N LEU A 37 4.05 5.87 -8.12
CA LEU A 37 3.02 4.88 -7.78
C LEU A 37 3.58 3.47 -7.91
N VAL A 38 3.18 2.62 -6.95
CA VAL A 38 3.58 1.22 -6.87
C VAL A 38 2.36 0.32 -7.05
N VAL A 39 2.52 -0.68 -7.91
CA VAL A 39 1.59 -1.81 -8.00
C VAL A 39 2.16 -2.98 -7.22
N TYR A 40 1.37 -3.57 -6.32
CA TYR A 40 1.80 -4.68 -5.49
C TYR A 40 0.78 -5.83 -5.52
N PRO A 41 1.24 -7.10 -5.46
CA PRO A 41 0.33 -8.24 -5.48
C PRO A 41 -0.43 -8.37 -4.15
N THR A 42 -1.69 -8.78 -4.22
CA THR A 42 -2.44 -9.30 -3.06
C THR A 42 -3.05 -10.66 -3.41
N GLU A 43 -3.71 -11.32 -2.47
CA GLU A 43 -4.34 -12.63 -2.73
C GLU A 43 -5.47 -12.56 -3.77
N THR A 44 -6.15 -11.42 -3.88
CA THR A 44 -7.37 -11.28 -4.70
C THR A 44 -7.14 -10.45 -5.96
N VAL A 45 -6.48 -9.31 -5.85
CA VAL A 45 -6.24 -8.38 -6.96
C VAL A 45 -4.93 -7.63 -6.78
N TYR A 46 -4.41 -7.00 -7.82
CA TYR A 46 -3.28 -6.09 -7.65
C TYR A 46 -3.74 -4.81 -6.92
N GLY A 47 -2.98 -4.43 -5.89
CA GLY A 47 -3.09 -3.14 -5.24
C GLY A 47 -2.33 -2.08 -6.02
N LEU A 48 -2.86 -0.85 -6.03
CA LEU A 48 -2.17 0.35 -6.48
C LEU A 48 -2.14 1.33 -5.31
N GLY A 49 -0.94 1.77 -4.96
CA GLY A 49 -0.68 2.72 -3.87
C GLY A 49 0.48 3.67 -4.18
N GLY A 50 0.63 4.67 -3.33
CA GLY A 50 1.71 5.66 -3.31
C GLY A 50 1.81 6.23 -1.89
N ASP A 51 2.66 7.23 -1.68
CA ASP A 51 2.73 7.91 -0.38
C ASP A 51 1.39 8.62 -0.09
N ALA A 52 0.78 8.28 1.05
CA ALA A 52 -0.49 8.87 1.48
C ALA A 52 -0.34 10.29 2.06
N LEU A 53 0.89 10.71 2.33
CA LEU A 53 1.23 12.05 2.81
C LEU A 53 1.54 13.01 1.65
N ASP A 54 1.78 12.49 0.44
CA ASP A 54 1.97 13.28 -0.78
C ASP A 54 0.63 13.49 -1.51
N PRO A 55 0.09 14.74 -1.54
CA PRO A 55 -1.15 15.04 -2.26
C PRO A 55 -1.08 14.75 -3.76
N ASP A 56 0.09 14.89 -4.38
CA ASP A 56 0.24 14.65 -5.81
C ASP A 56 0.18 13.16 -6.11
N ALA A 57 0.84 12.33 -5.28
CA ALA A 57 0.72 10.88 -5.37
C ALA A 57 -0.72 10.40 -5.17
N VAL A 58 -1.41 10.91 -4.14
CA VAL A 58 -2.84 10.60 -3.90
C VAL A 58 -3.69 11.01 -5.10
N GLY A 59 -3.46 12.21 -5.66
CA GLY A 59 -4.13 12.68 -6.87
C GLY A 59 -3.96 11.72 -8.05
N ARG A 60 -2.72 11.29 -8.34
CA ARG A 60 -2.44 10.31 -9.39
C ARG A 60 -3.15 8.97 -9.16
N VAL A 61 -3.25 8.50 -7.90
CA VAL A 61 -3.99 7.26 -7.58
C VAL A 61 -5.48 7.40 -7.91
N PHE A 62 -6.10 8.54 -7.59
CA PHE A 62 -7.50 8.81 -7.91
C PHE A 62 -7.73 8.83 -9.43
N GLU A 63 -6.87 9.54 -10.17
CA GLU A 63 -6.93 9.64 -11.62
C GLU A 63 -6.79 8.26 -12.29
N LEU A 64 -5.79 7.48 -11.89
CA LEU A 64 -5.54 6.16 -12.49
C LEU A 64 -6.65 5.15 -12.19
N LYS A 65 -7.25 5.22 -10.99
CA LYS A 65 -8.38 4.35 -10.62
C LYS A 65 -9.71 4.81 -11.24
N GLY A 66 -9.76 6.01 -11.84
CA GLY A 66 -11.00 6.61 -12.32
C GLY A 66 -12.05 6.79 -11.22
N ARG A 67 -11.61 6.97 -9.96
CA ARG A 67 -12.53 7.12 -8.82
C ARG A 67 -12.98 8.57 -8.69
N ASP A 68 -14.28 8.76 -8.46
CA ASP A 68 -14.78 10.03 -7.93
C ASP A 68 -14.05 10.34 -6.61
N ARG A 69 -13.61 11.59 -6.45
CA ARG A 69 -12.89 12.07 -5.26
C ARG A 69 -13.71 11.93 -3.97
N GLY A 70 -15.03 11.77 -4.07
CA GLY A 70 -15.91 11.45 -2.95
C GLY A 70 -15.72 10.05 -2.35
N ASN A 71 -15.03 9.12 -3.04
CA ASN A 71 -14.80 7.76 -2.55
C ASN A 71 -13.42 7.61 -1.91
N PRO A 72 -13.32 7.44 -0.58
CA PRO A 72 -12.03 7.40 0.09
C PRO A 72 -11.15 6.23 -0.36
N LEU A 73 -9.83 6.46 -0.32
CA LEU A 73 -8.82 5.42 -0.50
C LEU A 73 -8.49 4.78 0.86
N SER A 74 -8.15 3.49 0.84
CA SER A 74 -7.68 2.79 2.02
C SER A 74 -6.24 3.22 2.35
N LEU A 75 -5.99 3.54 3.62
CA LEU A 75 -4.64 3.80 4.13
C LEU A 75 -4.05 2.51 4.72
N GLY A 76 -2.94 2.04 4.16
CA GLY A 76 -2.16 0.94 4.73
C GLY A 76 -1.16 1.47 5.75
N VAL A 77 -1.14 0.90 6.97
CA VAL A 77 -0.17 1.22 8.02
C VAL A 77 0.44 -0.04 8.61
N ALA A 78 1.66 0.08 9.13
CA ALA A 78 2.38 -1.04 9.74
C ALA A 78 1.82 -1.45 11.12
N SER A 79 1.10 -0.57 11.82
CA SER A 79 0.52 -0.87 13.13
C SER A 79 -0.66 0.06 13.46
N VAL A 80 -1.47 -0.32 14.46
CA VAL A 80 -2.52 0.54 15.00
C VAL A 80 -1.92 1.86 15.49
N ASP A 81 -0.80 1.83 16.22
CA ASP A 81 -0.15 3.04 16.73
C ASP A 81 0.33 3.97 15.61
N ALA A 82 0.71 3.42 14.44
CA ALA A 82 1.00 4.23 13.26
C ALA A 82 -0.28 4.88 12.69
N ALA A 83 -1.40 4.17 12.62
CA ALA A 83 -2.69 4.75 12.21
C ALA A 83 -3.14 5.89 13.13
N LEU A 84 -2.90 5.80 14.45
CA LEU A 84 -3.27 6.85 15.41
C LEU A 84 -2.58 8.20 15.15
N ARG A 85 -1.46 8.21 14.42
CA ARG A 85 -0.77 9.45 14.03
C ARG A 85 -1.47 10.20 12.89
N TYR A 86 -2.33 9.51 12.18
CA TYR A 86 -2.92 9.94 10.91
C TYR A 86 -4.45 9.93 10.93
N THR A 87 -5.05 9.59 12.08
CA THR A 87 -6.51 9.43 12.23
C THR A 87 -6.98 9.96 13.58
N ARG A 88 -8.28 10.23 13.70
CA ARG A 88 -8.97 10.67 14.92
C ARG A 88 -10.04 9.65 15.31
N PRO A 89 -9.65 8.46 15.80
CA PRO A 89 -10.60 7.42 16.19
C PRO A 89 -11.25 7.70 17.55
N THR A 90 -12.41 7.09 17.79
CA THR A 90 -12.99 6.97 19.13
C THR A 90 -12.26 5.88 19.93
N GLU A 91 -12.38 5.88 21.26
CA GLU A 91 -11.81 4.82 22.11
C GLU A 91 -12.26 3.42 21.69
N LEU A 92 -13.56 3.26 21.39
CA LEU A 92 -14.11 2.01 20.87
C LEU A 92 -13.43 1.57 19.56
N ALA A 93 -13.16 2.50 18.65
CA ALA A 93 -12.49 2.19 17.39
C ALA A 93 -11.03 1.78 17.62
N VAL A 94 -10.34 2.37 18.60
CA VAL A 94 -8.99 1.95 19.00
C VAL A 94 -9.01 0.54 19.57
N ASP A 95 -9.92 0.24 20.50
CA ASP A 95 -10.03 -1.10 21.11
C ASP A 95 -10.36 -2.16 20.06
N PHE A 96 -11.29 -1.86 19.15
CA PHE A 96 -11.61 -2.73 18.03
C PHE A 96 -10.39 -2.95 17.12
N ALA A 97 -9.69 -1.88 16.73
CA ALA A 97 -8.49 -1.98 15.90
C ALA A 97 -7.41 -2.84 16.56
N ARG A 98 -7.16 -2.69 17.86
CA ARG A 98 -6.18 -3.50 18.61
C ARG A 98 -6.57 -4.97 18.72
N ALA A 99 -7.87 -5.27 18.80
CA ALA A 99 -8.36 -6.64 18.90
C ALA A 99 -8.36 -7.39 17.56
N PHE A 100 -8.61 -6.69 16.45
CA PHE A 100 -8.88 -7.32 15.16
C PHE A 100 -7.85 -7.01 14.06
N LEU A 101 -6.87 -6.13 14.30
CA LEU A 101 -5.76 -5.87 13.37
C LEU A 101 -4.43 -6.44 13.91
N PRO A 102 -3.59 -7.03 13.05
CA PRO A 102 -3.80 -7.26 11.61
C PRO A 102 -4.84 -8.37 11.34
N GLY A 103 -5.76 -8.14 10.39
CA GLY A 103 -6.86 -9.07 10.09
C GLY A 103 -7.75 -8.60 8.92
N PRO A 104 -8.77 -9.37 8.54
CA PRO A 104 -9.59 -9.14 7.33
C PRO A 104 -10.64 -8.04 7.52
N VAL A 105 -10.33 -7.02 8.34
CA VAL A 105 -11.24 -5.92 8.65
C VAL A 105 -10.63 -4.60 8.22
N THR A 106 -11.48 -3.66 7.82
CA THR A 106 -11.10 -2.26 7.59
C THR A 106 -11.85 -1.40 8.58
N VAL A 107 -11.14 -0.57 9.33
CA VAL A 107 -11.72 0.33 10.34
C VAL A 107 -11.88 1.71 9.71
N VAL A 108 -13.12 2.21 9.64
CA VAL A 108 -13.43 3.53 9.08
C VAL A 108 -13.46 4.56 10.22
N VAL A 109 -12.57 5.54 10.14
CA VAL A 109 -12.39 6.61 11.13
C VAL A 109 -12.12 7.93 10.43
N GLU A 110 -12.30 9.04 11.16
CA GLU A 110 -11.91 10.35 10.64
C GLU A 110 -10.38 10.40 10.44
N ARG A 111 -9.95 10.95 9.31
CA ARG A 111 -8.53 11.20 9.05
C ARG A 111 -8.04 12.42 9.82
N ASP A 112 -6.75 12.46 10.11
CA ASP A 112 -6.09 13.70 10.51
C ASP A 112 -5.80 14.59 9.29
N ASP A 113 -5.53 15.87 9.53
CA ASP A 113 -5.21 16.85 8.49
C ASP A 113 -3.86 16.56 7.81
N ALA A 114 -2.96 15.83 8.48
CA ALA A 114 -1.69 15.38 7.91
C ALA A 114 -1.84 14.41 6.73
N VAL A 115 -2.96 13.70 6.61
CA VAL A 115 -3.23 12.79 5.49
C VAL A 115 -3.84 13.57 4.34
N ALA A 116 -3.25 13.46 3.15
CA ALA A 116 -3.74 14.17 1.98
C ALA A 116 -5.19 13.76 1.66
N ALA A 117 -6.03 14.76 1.43
CA ALA A 117 -7.43 14.54 1.10
C ALA A 117 -7.59 14.32 -0.40
N GLY A 118 -8.38 13.32 -0.80
CA GLY A 118 -8.91 13.27 -2.17
C GLY A 118 -9.85 14.44 -2.48
N CYS A 119 -10.51 14.98 -1.46
CA CYS A 119 -11.39 16.16 -1.54
C CYS A 119 -10.85 17.30 -0.68
N GLU A 120 -10.55 18.45 -1.30
CA GLU A 120 -10.67 19.72 -0.58
C GLU A 120 -12.14 19.86 -0.17
N ARG A 121 -12.38 20.09 1.12
CA ARG A 121 -13.71 20.39 1.64
C ARG A 121 -14.14 21.72 1.00
N VAL A 122 -14.94 21.66 -0.07
CA VAL A 122 -15.64 22.83 -0.60
C VAL A 122 -16.48 23.38 0.54
N ARG A 123 -16.09 24.55 1.03
CA ARG A 123 -16.87 25.33 2.02
C ARG A 123 -18.08 25.95 1.35
#